data_AF-A0A971WI87-F1
#
_entry.id   AF-A0A971WI87-F1
#
_cell.length_a   1.000
_cell.length_b   1.000
_cell.length_c   1.000
_cell.angle_alpha   90.00
_cell.angle_beta   90.00
_cell.angle_gamma   90.00
#
_symmetry.space_group_name_H-M   'P 1'
#
loop_
_entity.id
_entity.type
_entity.pdbx_description
1 polymer ?
#
loop_
_entity_poly.entity_id
_entity_poly.type
_entity_poly.pdbx_seq_one_letter_code
_entity_poly.pdbx_strand_id
1 'polypeptide(L)'
;MDNINKTQSKHITLTVIFESSALNRDEKIGGNILSIKKLKMGDKIVSFIGKPAIRHYLFETLVKSCNWKPSLVTGQSDVVQFDITKDDILTSPELDAFGYMYTIGSQASITRKAPVGITKAISLDPYEGDMAFYANHDLVNRGIKQGLSVTPNPYNKEEHFSFYKVSFTIDADVLGKDEWIIEDYFYEGERLWLTIQKPQNAIVGKVSKEEDEDGNLYYKVDNDKEIYVDGKQLRVNKALMESAGDNKENLQFRSNILKSEDKGNEDEQKEDKSTRSKKPNIKIQDFEEEDDYYVFFVSKDPEYDENNKTLKIESGLQKILGNEEIMCREVKQGNIFKLYKKENEEESKEIGKIYIGKAGNKYKVTFEVSEEEKKKRIMEILNAIKNGLYAQSSNESNTIIPLFLVAGYVKVPSPVFHPYLELNRIDEKTYEVIGVSDALNNGWIDGKIFLMDSKRVNIDGDIKDDRVTGNWDDFLKELNSNSSSGINKH
;
A
#
# COMPACT_ATOMS: atom_id res chain seq x y z
N MET A 1 6.41 -37.16 -5.62
CA MET A 1 5.38 -36.10 -5.68
C MET A 1 4.47 -36.36 -4.51
N ASP A 2 4.88 -35.87 -3.33
CA ASP A 2 4.09 -36.03 -2.13
C ASP A 2 2.98 -34.97 -2.17
N ASN A 3 1.78 -35.41 -2.54
CA ASN A 3 0.55 -34.63 -2.39
C ASN A 3 0.30 -34.44 -0.89
N ILE A 4 0.92 -33.41 -0.32
CA ILE A 4 0.46 -32.80 0.91
C ILE A 4 -0.93 -32.26 0.58
N ASN A 5 -1.98 -32.95 1.03
CA ASN A 5 -3.34 -32.44 1.10
C ASN A 5 -3.33 -31.21 2.03
N LYS A 6 -2.90 -30.08 1.48
CA LYS A 6 -3.08 -28.77 2.08
C LYS A 6 -4.57 -28.51 2.02
N THR A 7 -5.25 -28.44 3.16
CA THR A 7 -6.59 -27.87 3.26
C THR A 7 -6.50 -26.44 2.75
N GLN A 8 -6.70 -26.26 1.45
CA GLN A 8 -6.53 -24.98 0.78
C GLN A 8 -7.59 -24.03 1.30
N SER A 9 -7.16 -22.85 1.78
CA SER A 9 -8.11 -21.83 2.20
C SER A 9 -8.90 -21.40 0.97
N LYS A 10 -10.21 -21.56 1.02
CA LYS A 10 -11.08 -21.15 -0.09
C LYS A 10 -10.98 -19.63 -0.27
N HIS A 11 -10.74 -19.18 -1.51
CA HIS A 11 -10.76 -17.77 -1.84
C HIS A 11 -12.21 -17.27 -1.86
N ILE A 12 -12.40 -15.96 -1.84
CA ILE A 12 -13.74 -15.36 -1.82
C ILE A 12 -13.87 -14.40 -2.97
N THR A 13 -15.04 -14.36 -3.59
CA THR A 13 -15.41 -13.35 -4.57
C THR A 13 -16.75 -12.74 -4.21
N LEU A 14 -16.89 -11.43 -4.44
CA LEU A 14 -18.11 -10.67 -4.21
C LEU A 14 -18.39 -9.81 -5.45
N THR A 15 -19.65 -9.71 -5.83
CA THR A 15 -20.11 -8.73 -6.81
C THR A 15 -21.26 -7.94 -6.19
N VAL A 16 -21.13 -6.61 -6.26
CA VAL A 16 -22.05 -5.65 -5.67
C VAL A 16 -22.63 -4.78 -6.76
N ILE A 17 -23.94 -4.55 -6.68
CA ILE A 17 -24.66 -3.54 -7.44
C ILE A 17 -25.18 -2.51 -6.46
N PHE A 18 -24.84 -1.24 -6.68
CA PHE A 18 -25.26 -0.12 -5.85
C PHE A 18 -25.63 1.06 -6.74
N GLU A 19 -26.45 1.98 -6.23
CA GLU A 19 -26.78 3.22 -6.93
C GLU A 19 -25.94 4.37 -6.38
N SER A 20 -25.37 5.19 -7.26
CA SER A 20 -24.54 6.32 -6.85
C SER A 20 -24.44 7.38 -7.96
N SER A 21 -24.00 8.58 -7.58
CA SER A 21 -23.47 9.57 -8.52
C SER A 21 -22.06 9.17 -8.98
N ALA A 22 -21.55 9.82 -10.02
CA ALA A 22 -20.16 9.68 -10.47
C ALA A 22 -19.17 10.29 -9.43
N LEU A 23 -18.57 9.42 -8.62
CA LEU A 23 -17.78 9.80 -7.44
C LEU A 23 -16.36 10.28 -7.72
N ASN A 24 -15.85 10.03 -8.92
CA ASN A 24 -14.48 10.35 -9.31
C ASN A 24 -14.47 11.03 -10.68
N ARG A 25 -13.64 12.07 -10.78
CA ARG A 25 -13.59 12.97 -11.93
C ARG A 25 -12.27 12.87 -12.65
N ASP A 26 -12.25 13.35 -13.87
CA ASP A 26 -11.04 13.52 -14.67
C ASP A 26 -10.48 14.93 -14.57
N GLU A 27 -9.34 15.14 -15.23
CA GLU A 27 -8.78 16.48 -15.41
C GLU A 27 -9.78 17.43 -16.06
N LYS A 28 -9.68 18.72 -15.72
CA LYS A 28 -10.59 19.74 -16.23
C LYS A 28 -10.43 19.89 -17.74
N ILE A 29 -11.49 19.62 -18.50
CA ILE A 29 -11.50 19.88 -19.93
C ILE A 29 -11.68 21.39 -20.14
N GLY A 30 -10.78 22.01 -20.90
CA GLY A 30 -10.85 23.44 -21.21
C GLY A 30 -10.75 24.38 -19.99
N GLY A 31 -10.26 23.88 -18.84
CA GLY A 31 -10.08 24.64 -17.60
C GLY A 31 -11.35 24.87 -16.77
N ASN A 32 -12.55 24.69 -17.32
CA ASN A 32 -13.82 25.01 -16.68
C ASN A 32 -14.87 23.89 -16.68
N ILE A 33 -14.59 22.73 -17.29
CA ILE A 33 -15.49 21.56 -17.28
C ILE A 33 -14.90 20.46 -16.40
N LEU A 34 -15.60 20.13 -15.31
CA LEU A 34 -15.30 18.97 -14.48
C LEU A 34 -15.89 17.71 -15.12
N SER A 35 -15.06 16.94 -15.84
CA SER A 35 -15.50 15.74 -16.54
C SER A 35 -15.54 14.51 -15.63
N ILE A 36 -16.45 13.58 -15.89
CA ILE A 36 -16.49 12.26 -15.24
C ILE A 36 -15.66 11.24 -16.04
N LYS A 37 -15.21 10.18 -15.38
CA LYS A 37 -14.48 9.11 -16.08
C LYS A 37 -15.43 8.21 -16.87
N LYS A 38 -15.11 7.97 -18.15
CA LYS A 38 -15.96 7.26 -19.12
C LYS A 38 -15.18 6.20 -19.88
N LEU A 39 -15.87 5.16 -20.35
CA LEU A 39 -15.33 4.14 -21.25
C LEU A 39 -16.37 3.74 -22.30
N LYS A 40 -15.90 3.29 -23.47
CA LYS A 40 -16.77 2.78 -24.53
C LYS A 40 -17.02 1.28 -24.30
N MET A 41 -18.29 0.89 -24.21
CA MET A 41 -18.74 -0.50 -24.06
C MET A 41 -19.73 -0.81 -25.18
N GLY A 42 -19.27 -1.54 -26.21
CA GLY A 42 -20.04 -1.72 -27.44
C GLY A 42 -20.35 -0.36 -28.10
N ASP A 43 -21.63 -0.10 -28.31
CA ASP A 43 -22.14 1.16 -28.89
C ASP A 43 -22.50 2.22 -27.84
N LYS A 44 -22.31 1.93 -26.55
CA LYS A 44 -22.63 2.82 -25.44
C LYS A 44 -21.38 3.43 -24.83
N ILE A 45 -21.51 4.65 -24.32
CA ILE A 45 -20.53 5.27 -23.42
C ILE A 45 -21.06 5.08 -22.01
N VAL A 46 -20.26 4.52 -21.11
CA VAL A 46 -20.64 4.32 -19.71
C VAL A 46 -19.65 5.01 -18.79
N SER A 47 -20.11 5.52 -17.66
CA SER A 47 -19.21 6.08 -16.63
C SER A 47 -18.61 4.95 -15.79
N PHE A 48 -17.48 5.23 -15.13
CA PHE A 48 -16.89 4.30 -14.17
C PHE A 48 -16.22 4.98 -12.99
N ILE A 49 -16.27 4.30 -11.84
CA ILE A 49 -15.46 4.64 -10.67
C ILE A 49 -14.19 3.81 -10.68
N GLY A 50 -13.05 4.50 -10.61
CA GLY A 50 -11.73 3.90 -10.75
C GLY A 50 -11.40 2.97 -9.58
N LYS A 51 -10.60 1.93 -9.86
CA LYS A 51 -10.06 1.03 -8.84
C LYS A 51 -9.42 1.79 -7.64
N PRO A 52 -8.58 2.83 -7.84
CA PRO A 52 -8.00 3.56 -6.72
C PRO A 52 -9.05 4.27 -5.83
N ALA A 53 -10.14 4.77 -6.42
CA ALA A 53 -11.22 5.42 -5.68
C ALA A 53 -12.00 4.40 -4.83
N ILE A 54 -12.39 3.26 -5.40
CA ILE A 54 -13.05 2.19 -4.63
C ILE A 54 -12.14 1.65 -3.52
N ARG A 55 -10.83 1.47 -3.81
CA ARG A 55 -9.83 1.10 -2.79
C ARG A 55 -9.82 2.12 -1.65
N HIS A 56 -9.76 3.40 -1.97
CA HIS A 56 -9.76 4.48 -0.98
C HIS A 56 -11.02 4.45 -0.12
N TYR A 57 -12.21 4.35 -0.70
CA TYR A 57 -13.46 4.28 0.07
C TYR A 57 -13.53 3.04 0.96
N LEU A 58 -13.11 1.88 0.47
CA LEU A 58 -13.02 0.67 1.29
C LEU A 58 -12.05 0.86 2.45
N PHE A 59 -10.87 1.41 2.19
CA PHE A 59 -9.85 1.64 3.21
C PHE A 59 -10.31 2.64 4.27
N GLU A 60 -10.86 3.80 3.88
CA GLU A 60 -11.43 4.79 4.82
C GLU A 60 -12.56 4.19 5.67
N THR A 61 -13.38 3.33 5.08
CA THR A 61 -14.43 2.60 5.81
C THR A 61 -13.80 1.71 6.89
N LEU A 62 -12.75 0.97 6.55
CA LEU A 62 -12.04 0.08 7.48
C LEU A 62 -11.33 0.86 8.59
N VAL A 63 -10.73 2.01 8.29
CA VAL A 63 -10.13 2.91 9.28
C VAL A 63 -11.19 3.40 10.27
N LYS A 64 -12.35 3.83 9.78
CA LYS A 64 -13.41 4.40 10.64
C LYS A 64 -14.23 3.36 11.41
N SER A 65 -14.47 2.19 10.83
CA SER A 65 -15.33 1.15 11.42
C SER A 65 -14.56 0.12 12.23
N CYS A 66 -13.33 -0.19 11.85
CA CYS A 66 -12.52 -1.27 12.42
C CYS A 66 -11.17 -0.77 12.98
N ASN A 67 -10.94 0.54 13.02
CA ASN A 67 -9.73 1.16 13.55
C ASN A 67 -8.44 0.67 12.86
N TRP A 68 -8.50 0.38 11.55
CA TRP A 68 -7.30 0.03 10.79
C TRP A 68 -6.28 1.17 10.86
N LYS A 69 -5.02 0.82 11.12
CA LYS A 69 -3.91 1.76 11.13
C LYS A 69 -3.53 2.11 9.68
N PRO A 70 -3.51 3.40 9.29
CA PRO A 70 -2.89 3.83 8.04
C PRO A 70 -1.39 3.56 8.06
N SER A 71 -0.89 2.96 6.98
CA SER A 71 0.54 2.65 6.86
C SER A 71 1.34 3.93 6.71
N LEU A 72 2.52 3.95 7.31
CA LEU A 72 3.45 5.06 7.12
C LEU A 72 3.94 5.10 5.68
N VAL A 73 4.16 6.32 5.19
CA VAL A 73 4.63 6.58 3.84
C VAL A 73 5.95 7.34 3.88
N THR A 74 6.73 7.20 2.80
CA THR A 74 7.98 7.92 2.58
C THR A 74 7.94 8.56 1.18
N GLY A 75 8.49 9.77 1.06
CA GLY A 75 8.72 10.42 -0.24
C GLY A 75 10.07 9.98 -0.80
N GLN A 76 10.07 9.52 -2.06
CA GLN A 76 11.28 9.29 -2.86
C GLN A 76 10.99 9.81 -4.27
N SER A 77 11.81 10.75 -4.77
CA SER A 77 11.79 11.27 -6.16
C SER A 77 10.36 11.54 -6.69
N ASP A 78 9.68 12.53 -6.12
CA ASP A 78 8.31 12.94 -6.47
C ASP A 78 7.18 11.92 -6.25
N VAL A 79 7.49 10.69 -5.82
CA VAL A 79 6.51 9.61 -5.61
C VAL A 79 6.42 9.24 -4.13
N VAL A 80 5.20 9.28 -3.60
CA VAL A 80 4.90 8.78 -2.25
C VAL A 80 4.74 7.27 -2.28
N GLN A 81 5.53 6.56 -1.47
CA GLN A 81 5.53 5.10 -1.36
C GLN A 81 5.31 4.65 0.08
N PHE A 82 4.92 3.40 0.31
CA PHE A 82 4.78 2.85 1.66
C PHE A 82 6.16 2.62 2.30
N ASP A 83 6.31 2.97 3.58
CA ASP A 83 7.56 2.76 4.32
C ASP A 83 7.61 1.35 4.92
N ILE A 84 8.11 0.38 4.15
CA ILE A 84 8.23 -1.02 4.57
C ILE A 84 9.25 -1.23 5.71
N THR A 85 10.11 -0.23 5.97
CA THR A 85 11.07 -0.32 7.08
C THR A 85 10.36 -0.16 8.42
N LYS A 86 9.26 0.61 8.44
CA LYS A 86 8.46 0.88 9.65
C LYS A 86 7.24 -0.01 9.78
N ASP A 87 6.52 -0.25 8.68
CA ASP A 87 5.34 -1.10 8.66
C ASP A 87 5.56 -2.36 7.81
N ASP A 88 4.88 -3.45 8.15
CA ASP A 88 4.82 -4.69 7.37
C ASP A 88 3.43 -5.31 7.50
N ILE A 89 3.24 -6.51 6.94
CA ILE A 89 1.94 -7.18 6.97
C ILE A 89 1.50 -7.63 8.37
N LEU A 90 2.42 -7.80 9.32
CA LEU A 90 2.11 -8.14 10.71
C LEU A 90 1.60 -6.89 11.45
N THR A 91 2.19 -5.72 11.20
CA THR A 91 1.83 -4.47 11.87
C THR A 91 0.70 -3.68 11.18
N SER A 92 0.63 -3.74 9.86
CA SER A 92 -0.32 -2.99 9.03
C SER A 92 -1.26 -3.91 8.25
N PRO A 93 -2.57 -3.89 8.56
CA PRO A 93 -3.56 -4.62 7.75
C PRO A 93 -3.73 -4.02 6.35
N GLU A 94 -3.38 -2.74 6.13
CA GLU A 94 -3.45 -2.12 4.80
C GLU A 94 -2.42 -2.72 3.84
N LEU A 95 -1.17 -2.87 4.28
CA LEU A 95 -0.10 -3.50 3.47
C LEU A 95 -0.43 -4.96 3.19
N ASP A 96 -1.03 -5.65 4.16
CA ASP A 96 -1.46 -7.03 3.99
C ASP A 96 -2.56 -7.15 2.91
N ALA A 97 -3.62 -6.35 3.01
CA ALA A 97 -4.80 -6.47 2.14
C ALA A 97 -4.61 -5.86 0.74
N PHE A 98 -3.92 -4.73 0.62
CA PHE A 98 -3.82 -3.97 -0.64
C PHE A 98 -2.47 -4.08 -1.33
N GLY A 99 -1.50 -4.75 -0.72
CA GLY A 99 -0.15 -4.89 -1.25
C GLY A 99 0.59 -3.56 -1.35
N TYR A 100 1.82 -3.63 -1.86
CA TYR A 100 2.69 -2.47 -2.01
C TYR A 100 3.77 -2.76 -3.04
N MET A 101 4.42 -1.70 -3.49
CA MET A 101 5.67 -1.75 -4.23
C MET A 101 6.59 -0.75 -3.56
N TYR A 102 7.77 -1.21 -3.16
CA TYR A 102 8.81 -0.37 -2.57
C TYR A 102 10.05 -0.42 -3.45
N THR A 103 10.39 0.73 -4.02
CA THR A 103 11.54 0.87 -4.90
C THR A 103 12.76 1.29 -4.08
N ILE A 104 13.87 0.57 -4.24
CA ILE A 104 15.14 0.86 -3.54
C ILE A 104 16.09 1.49 -4.56
N GLY A 105 16.06 2.82 -4.71
CA GLY A 105 16.84 3.51 -5.75
C GLY A 105 16.54 2.95 -7.15
N SER A 106 17.55 2.55 -7.91
CA SER A 106 17.38 1.83 -9.19
C SER A 106 17.51 0.30 -9.09
N GLN A 107 17.51 -0.26 -7.87
CA GLN A 107 17.51 -1.72 -7.64
C GLN A 107 16.14 -2.37 -7.85
N ALA A 108 16.13 -3.71 -7.81
CA ALA A 108 14.91 -4.50 -7.80
C ALA A 108 13.97 -4.09 -6.66
N SER A 109 12.72 -3.78 -7.01
CA SER A 109 11.70 -3.39 -6.05
C SER A 109 11.21 -4.58 -5.21
N ILE A 110 10.92 -4.33 -3.94
CA ILE A 110 10.18 -5.27 -3.10
C ILE A 110 8.71 -5.06 -3.41
N THR A 111 8.09 -6.06 -4.05
CA THR A 111 6.70 -5.98 -4.48
C THR A 111 5.86 -7.08 -3.85
N ARG A 112 4.73 -6.67 -3.27
CA ARG A 112 3.68 -7.54 -2.77
C ARG A 112 2.43 -7.35 -3.63
N LYS A 113 1.97 -8.42 -4.27
CA LYS A 113 0.68 -8.42 -4.97
C LYS A 113 -0.46 -8.23 -3.96
N ALA A 114 -1.40 -7.34 -4.26
CA ALA A 114 -2.60 -7.12 -3.45
C ALA A 114 -3.46 -8.40 -3.35
N PRO A 115 -3.69 -8.95 -2.14
CA PRO A 115 -4.61 -10.08 -1.96
C PRO A 115 -6.07 -9.71 -2.20
N VAL A 116 -6.45 -8.46 -1.94
CA VAL A 116 -7.78 -7.92 -2.26
C VAL A 116 -7.77 -7.35 -3.68
N GLY A 117 -8.37 -8.08 -4.61
CA GLY A 117 -8.64 -7.62 -5.97
C GLY A 117 -9.91 -6.78 -6.03
N ILE A 118 -9.88 -5.72 -6.84
CA ILE A 118 -11.00 -4.79 -7.00
C ILE A 118 -11.13 -4.44 -8.49
N THR A 119 -12.33 -4.60 -9.06
CA THR A 119 -12.62 -4.14 -10.43
C THR A 119 -12.88 -2.63 -10.46
N LYS A 120 -12.96 -2.02 -11.64
CA LYS A 120 -13.63 -0.72 -11.77
C LYS A 120 -15.10 -0.92 -11.39
N ALA A 121 -15.74 0.09 -10.79
CA ALA A 121 -17.19 0.11 -10.69
C ALA A 121 -17.73 0.68 -12.00
N ILE A 122 -18.40 -0.12 -12.81
CA ILE A 122 -18.86 0.28 -14.15
C ILE A 122 -20.36 0.51 -14.08
N SER A 123 -20.82 1.63 -14.65
CA SER A 123 -22.24 1.94 -14.75
C SER A 123 -22.95 0.94 -15.67
N LEU A 124 -24.14 0.53 -15.27
CA LEU A 124 -25.02 -0.36 -16.03
C LEU A 124 -25.89 0.41 -17.03
N ASP A 125 -25.97 1.74 -16.90
CA ASP A 125 -26.69 2.63 -17.80
C ASP A 125 -25.73 3.44 -18.68
N PRO A 126 -26.13 3.80 -19.91
CA PRO A 126 -25.34 4.69 -20.75
C PRO A 126 -25.33 6.12 -20.18
N TYR A 127 -24.19 6.80 -20.31
CA TYR A 127 -24.09 8.23 -20.05
C TYR A 127 -24.58 9.03 -21.25
N GLU A 128 -25.60 9.87 -21.05
CA GLU A 128 -26.30 10.60 -22.13
C GLU A 128 -25.82 12.06 -22.32
N GLY A 129 -24.79 12.51 -21.59
CA GLY A 129 -24.23 13.86 -21.75
C GLY A 129 -24.72 14.88 -20.72
N ASP A 130 -25.30 14.42 -19.62
CA ASP A 130 -25.78 15.26 -18.53
C ASP A 130 -24.69 16.21 -17.99
N MET A 131 -25.03 17.49 -17.93
CA MET A 131 -24.15 18.58 -17.50
C MET A 131 -24.93 19.60 -16.68
N ALA A 132 -24.33 20.04 -15.57
CA ALA A 132 -24.87 21.05 -14.69
C ALA A 132 -23.92 22.25 -14.58
N PHE A 133 -24.51 23.43 -14.42
CA PHE A 133 -23.81 24.70 -14.29
C PHE A 133 -23.77 25.12 -12.81
N TYR A 134 -22.57 25.34 -12.28
CA TYR A 134 -22.35 25.67 -10.87
C TYR A 134 -21.67 27.02 -10.73
N ALA A 135 -22.06 27.78 -9.70
CA ALA A 135 -21.39 29.01 -9.29
C ALA A 135 -21.53 29.20 -7.78
N ASN A 136 -20.48 29.67 -7.12
CA ASN A 136 -20.50 29.90 -5.68
C ASN A 136 -20.89 31.35 -5.34
N HIS A 137 -22.18 31.64 -5.41
CA HIS A 137 -22.70 32.98 -5.13
C HIS A 137 -22.49 33.44 -3.68
N ASP A 138 -22.45 32.51 -2.72
CA ASP A 138 -22.26 32.86 -1.32
C ASP A 138 -20.85 33.41 -1.04
N LEU A 139 -19.79 32.78 -1.58
CA LEU A 139 -18.43 33.32 -1.46
C LEU A 139 -18.30 34.71 -2.09
N VAL A 140 -18.92 34.92 -3.25
CA VAL A 140 -18.95 36.23 -3.92
C VAL A 140 -19.61 37.27 -3.02
N ASN A 141 -20.78 36.96 -2.45
CA ASN A 141 -21.50 37.86 -1.55
C ASN A 141 -20.68 38.20 -0.29
N ARG A 142 -19.94 37.24 0.27
CA ARG A 142 -19.03 37.48 1.40
C ARG A 142 -17.86 38.40 1.00
N GLY A 143 -17.26 38.17 -0.17
CA GLY A 143 -16.19 39.03 -0.69
C GLY A 143 -16.66 40.47 -0.92
N ILE A 144 -17.84 40.66 -1.50
CA ILE A 144 -18.44 41.99 -1.67
C ILE A 144 -18.64 42.68 -0.31
N LYS A 145 -19.14 41.96 0.70
CA LYS A 145 -19.30 42.49 2.07
C LYS A 145 -17.96 42.84 2.75
N GLN A 146 -16.87 42.19 2.34
CA GLN A 146 -15.50 42.52 2.79
C GLN A 146 -14.87 43.66 1.97
N GLY A 147 -15.59 44.25 1.01
CA GLY A 147 -15.09 45.30 0.13
C GLY A 147 -14.28 44.82 -1.05
N LEU A 148 -14.25 43.50 -1.33
CA LEU A 148 -13.56 42.94 -2.49
C LEU A 148 -14.45 43.06 -3.75
N SER A 149 -13.84 43.46 -4.87
CA SER A 149 -14.50 43.43 -6.18
C SER A 149 -14.36 42.04 -6.79
N VAL A 150 -15.28 41.14 -6.41
CA VAL A 150 -15.33 39.75 -6.87
C VAL A 150 -16.60 39.47 -7.65
N THR A 151 -16.52 38.61 -8.66
CA THR A 151 -17.65 38.16 -9.48
C THR A 151 -17.76 36.63 -9.44
N PRO A 152 -18.95 36.06 -9.68
CA PRO A 152 -19.10 34.60 -9.73
C PRO A 152 -18.18 34.00 -10.78
N ASN A 153 -17.47 32.94 -10.40
CA ASN A 153 -16.69 32.11 -11.31
C ASN A 153 -17.48 30.84 -11.62
N PRO A 154 -18.29 30.82 -12.70
CA PRO A 154 -19.07 29.66 -13.05
C PRO A 154 -18.20 28.55 -13.64
N TYR A 155 -18.62 27.31 -13.41
CA TYR A 155 -18.02 26.13 -14.03
C TYR A 155 -19.09 25.12 -14.40
N ASN A 156 -18.79 24.30 -15.41
CA ASN A 156 -19.64 23.18 -15.81
C ASN A 156 -19.16 21.90 -15.14
N LYS A 157 -20.10 21.03 -14.78
CA LYS A 157 -19.83 19.75 -14.13
C LYS A 157 -20.68 18.69 -14.82
N GLU A 158 -20.03 17.70 -15.40
CA GLU A 158 -20.74 16.53 -15.90
C GLU A 158 -21.31 15.75 -14.72
N GLU A 159 -22.56 15.35 -14.80
CA GLU A 159 -23.24 14.59 -13.74
C GLU A 159 -23.74 13.28 -14.31
N HIS A 160 -23.69 12.21 -13.52
CA HIS A 160 -24.30 10.95 -13.91
C HIS A 160 -24.70 10.19 -12.67
N PHE A 161 -25.96 9.76 -12.62
CA PHE A 161 -26.54 8.99 -11.53
C PHE A 161 -27.07 7.67 -12.10
N SER A 162 -26.52 6.55 -11.64
CA SER A 162 -26.78 5.24 -12.23
C SER A 162 -26.47 4.12 -11.24
N PHE A 163 -26.85 2.89 -11.58
CA PHE A 163 -26.37 1.69 -10.93
C PHE A 163 -24.96 1.34 -11.38
N TYR A 164 -24.07 1.09 -10.43
CA TYR A 164 -22.71 0.65 -10.67
C TYR A 164 -22.53 -0.80 -10.21
N LYS A 165 -21.84 -1.58 -11.05
CA LYS A 165 -21.41 -2.95 -10.75
C LYS A 165 -19.92 -2.97 -10.44
N VAL A 166 -19.55 -3.49 -9.27
CA VAL A 166 -18.16 -3.67 -8.83
C VAL A 166 -17.95 -5.07 -8.28
N SER A 167 -16.74 -5.60 -8.38
CA SER A 167 -16.40 -6.91 -7.81
C SER A 167 -15.11 -6.88 -7.02
N PHE A 168 -15.11 -7.67 -5.96
CA PHE A 168 -14.01 -7.83 -5.03
C PHE A 168 -13.60 -9.31 -5.00
N THR A 169 -12.30 -9.58 -4.90
CA THR A 169 -11.77 -10.94 -4.70
C THR A 169 -10.81 -10.93 -3.53
N ILE A 170 -10.86 -11.94 -2.66
CA ILE A 170 -9.92 -12.11 -1.56
C ILE A 170 -9.13 -13.38 -1.81
N ASP A 171 -7.84 -13.21 -2.11
CA ASP A 171 -6.90 -14.31 -2.20
C ASP A 171 -6.47 -14.76 -0.79
N ALA A 172 -7.17 -15.76 -0.27
CA ALA A 172 -6.91 -16.32 1.05
C ALA A 172 -5.53 -17.00 1.19
N ASP A 173 -4.86 -17.39 0.11
CA ASP A 173 -3.53 -18.02 0.19
C ASP A 173 -2.43 -16.97 0.38
N VAL A 174 -2.60 -15.78 -0.22
CA VAL A 174 -1.62 -14.66 -0.15
C VAL A 174 -1.90 -13.74 1.05
N LEU A 175 -3.16 -13.55 1.43
CA LEU A 175 -3.51 -12.74 2.60
C LEU A 175 -2.90 -13.33 3.87
N GLY A 176 -2.18 -12.50 4.61
CA GLY A 176 -1.44 -12.87 5.81
C GLY A 176 -0.06 -13.49 5.54
N LYS A 177 0.42 -13.57 4.29
CA LYS A 177 1.75 -14.14 3.97
C LYS A 177 2.56 -13.24 3.07
N ASP A 178 3.78 -12.88 3.45
CA ASP A 178 4.69 -12.05 2.65
C ASP A 178 6.09 -12.65 2.56
N GLU A 179 6.83 -12.37 1.48
CA GLU A 179 8.15 -12.96 1.24
C GLU A 179 9.17 -11.93 0.78
N TRP A 180 10.27 -11.77 1.53
CA TRP A 180 11.36 -10.85 1.20
C TRP A 180 12.67 -11.59 0.98
N ILE A 181 13.51 -11.06 0.10
CA ILE A 181 14.90 -11.50 -0.07
C ILE A 181 15.80 -10.43 0.56
N ILE A 182 16.58 -10.82 1.56
CA ILE A 182 17.44 -9.92 2.33
C ILE A 182 18.90 -10.37 2.30
N GLU A 183 19.83 -9.46 2.56
CA GLU A 183 21.26 -9.76 2.58
C GLU A 183 21.71 -10.45 3.86
N ASP A 184 21.18 -10.03 5.01
CA ASP A 184 21.61 -10.56 6.30
C ASP A 184 20.55 -10.34 7.38
N TYR A 185 20.64 -11.10 8.48
CA TYR A 185 19.79 -10.90 9.65
C TYR A 185 20.57 -11.06 10.95
N PHE A 186 20.14 -10.34 11.97
CA PHE A 186 20.73 -10.41 13.30
C PHE A 186 19.60 -10.42 14.34
N TYR A 187 19.78 -11.18 15.43
CA TYR A 187 18.83 -11.24 16.52
C TYR A 187 19.55 -11.11 17.86
N GLU A 188 19.11 -10.17 18.67
CA GLU A 188 19.67 -9.83 19.98
C GLU A 188 18.64 -9.05 20.80
N GLY A 189 18.54 -9.34 22.09
CA GLY A 189 17.72 -8.54 23.02
C GLY A 189 16.24 -8.41 22.61
N GLU A 190 15.62 -9.50 22.17
CA GLU A 190 14.22 -9.54 21.68
C GLU A 190 13.93 -8.66 20.45
N ARG A 191 14.96 -8.30 19.70
CA ARG A 191 14.87 -7.54 18.45
C ARG A 191 15.49 -8.34 17.32
N LEU A 192 14.84 -8.29 16.16
CA LEU A 192 15.26 -8.92 14.92
C LEU A 192 15.53 -7.82 13.89
N TRP A 193 16.77 -7.75 13.44
CA TRP A 193 17.23 -6.86 12.39
C TRP A 193 17.25 -7.62 11.07
N LEU A 194 16.50 -7.14 10.09
CA LEU A 194 16.48 -7.67 8.72
C LEU A 194 17.17 -6.65 7.81
N THR A 195 18.35 -7.00 7.32
CA THR A 195 19.17 -6.12 6.48
C THR A 195 18.86 -6.42 5.02
N ILE A 196 18.03 -5.58 4.41
CA ILE A 196 17.65 -5.67 2.99
C ILE A 196 18.82 -5.18 2.13
N GLN A 197 19.47 -4.11 2.56
CA GLN A 197 20.70 -3.58 1.97
C GLN A 197 21.63 -3.14 3.11
N LYS A 198 22.88 -3.59 3.11
CA LYS A 198 23.84 -3.29 4.20
C LYS A 198 23.91 -1.79 4.52
N PRO A 199 23.71 -1.41 5.81
CA PRO A 199 23.84 -0.02 6.23
C PRO A 199 25.30 0.42 6.10
N GLN A 200 25.49 1.52 5.40
CA GLN A 200 26.76 2.18 5.21
C GLN A 200 26.52 3.66 5.39
N ASN A 201 27.37 4.34 6.14
CA ASN A 201 27.31 5.78 6.26
C ASN A 201 28.62 6.41 5.76
N ALA A 202 28.52 7.64 5.29
CA ALA A 202 29.64 8.48 4.92
C ALA A 202 29.44 9.83 5.62
N ILE A 203 30.45 10.27 6.35
CA ILE A 203 30.46 11.60 6.97
C ILE A 203 31.37 12.47 6.15
N VAL A 204 30.80 13.28 5.26
CA VAL A 204 31.53 14.24 4.44
C VAL A 204 31.82 15.47 5.30
N GLY A 205 33.09 15.86 5.42
CA GLY A 205 33.51 17.04 6.16
C GLY A 205 33.81 18.24 5.26
N LYS A 206 33.99 19.40 5.90
CA LYS A 206 34.24 20.70 5.22
C LYS A 206 33.09 21.12 4.31
N VAL A 207 31.87 20.95 4.80
CA VAL A 207 30.66 21.24 4.06
C VAL A 207 30.13 22.62 4.47
N SER A 208 29.83 23.48 3.50
CA SER A 208 29.01 24.68 3.69
C SER A 208 27.67 24.52 2.96
N LYS A 209 26.59 25.02 3.58
CA LYS A 209 25.25 25.03 3.01
C LYS A 209 25.03 26.35 2.26
N GLU A 210 24.72 26.26 0.98
CA GLU A 210 24.51 27.40 0.07
C GLU A 210 23.20 27.20 -0.71
N GLU A 211 22.70 28.27 -1.33
CA GLU A 211 21.46 28.30 -2.11
C GLU A 211 21.78 28.87 -3.50
N ASP A 212 21.28 28.23 -4.56
CA ASP A 212 21.53 28.66 -5.93
C ASP A 212 20.58 29.78 -6.40
N GLU A 213 20.78 30.29 -7.61
CA GLU A 213 19.97 31.38 -8.18
C GLU A 213 18.48 31.02 -8.37
N ASP A 214 18.16 29.72 -8.38
CA ASP A 214 16.82 29.17 -8.53
C ASP A 214 16.16 28.80 -7.17
N GLY A 215 16.86 29.00 -6.05
CA GLY A 215 16.38 28.71 -4.69
C GLY A 215 16.56 27.26 -4.23
N ASN A 216 17.38 26.47 -4.93
CA ASN A 216 17.68 25.09 -4.52
C ASN A 216 18.84 25.05 -3.53
N LEU A 217 18.68 24.22 -2.50
CA LEU A 217 19.67 23.99 -1.46
C LEU A 217 20.76 23.02 -1.94
N TYR A 218 22.02 23.45 -1.85
CA TYR A 218 23.17 22.59 -2.16
C TYR A 218 24.27 22.73 -1.11
N TYR A 219 25.14 21.72 -1.08
CA TYR A 219 26.21 21.61 -0.12
C TYR A 219 27.55 21.68 -0.83
N LYS A 220 28.34 22.71 -0.50
CA LYS A 220 29.67 22.92 -1.05
C LYS A 220 30.71 22.22 -0.18
N VAL A 221 31.54 21.39 -0.80
CA VAL A 221 32.56 20.55 -0.16
C VAL A 221 33.93 21.01 -0.63
N ASP A 222 34.79 21.37 0.32
CA ASP A 222 36.17 21.82 0.05
C ASP A 222 36.21 23.02 -0.94
N ASN A 223 35.32 23.99 -0.70
CA ASN A 223 35.17 25.30 -1.36
C ASN A 223 34.74 25.35 -2.84
N ASP A 224 34.83 24.26 -3.61
CA ASP A 224 34.56 24.30 -5.06
C ASP A 224 33.67 23.17 -5.60
N LYS A 225 33.36 22.14 -4.81
CA LYS A 225 32.62 20.95 -5.30
C LYS A 225 31.25 20.89 -4.65
N GLU A 226 30.27 20.39 -5.40
CA GLU A 226 28.87 20.50 -4.99
C GLU A 226 28.22 19.13 -4.78
N ILE A 227 27.33 19.09 -3.80
CA ILE A 227 26.37 18.01 -3.55
C ILE A 227 24.98 18.66 -3.49
N TYR A 228 24.15 18.40 -4.48
CA TYR A 228 22.74 18.78 -4.45
C TYR A 228 21.94 17.69 -3.76
N VAL A 229 21.00 18.10 -2.91
CA VAL A 229 20.15 17.20 -2.12
C VAL A 229 18.71 17.52 -2.42
N ASP A 230 18.00 16.56 -3.02
CA ASP A 230 16.56 16.61 -3.18
C ASP A 230 15.93 15.43 -2.42
N GLY A 231 15.61 15.69 -1.15
CA GLY A 231 15.23 14.66 -0.18
C GLY A 231 16.29 13.56 -0.07
N LYS A 232 15.98 12.39 -0.64
CA LYS A 232 16.85 11.21 -0.67
C LYS A 232 17.69 11.07 -1.93
N GLN A 233 17.48 11.92 -2.93
CA GLN A 233 18.28 11.94 -4.14
C GLN A 233 19.50 12.83 -3.92
N LEU A 234 20.67 12.31 -4.24
CA LEU A 234 21.93 13.03 -4.21
C LEU A 234 22.46 13.19 -5.63
N ARG A 235 22.78 14.42 -6.01
CA ARG A 235 23.56 14.72 -7.21
C ARG A 235 24.91 15.25 -6.77
N VAL A 236 25.93 14.38 -6.87
CA VAL A 236 27.27 14.57 -6.32
C VAL A 236 28.27 14.79 -7.44
N ASN A 237 29.08 15.84 -7.35
CA ASN A 237 30.14 16.08 -8.33
C ASN A 237 31.12 14.89 -8.40
N LYS A 238 31.44 14.42 -9.62
CA LYS A 238 32.33 13.26 -9.89
C LYS A 238 33.69 13.39 -9.21
N ALA A 239 34.19 14.61 -8.98
CA ALA A 239 35.46 14.86 -8.30
C ALA A 239 35.45 14.52 -6.79
N LEU A 240 34.28 14.32 -6.18
CA LEU A 240 34.11 13.88 -4.79
C LEU A 240 34.10 12.35 -4.65
N MET A 241 33.99 11.63 -5.77
CA MET A 241 33.80 10.19 -5.81
C MET A 241 35.01 9.48 -6.42
N GLU A 242 35.18 8.21 -6.07
CA GLU A 242 36.17 7.29 -6.63
C GLU A 242 35.61 5.87 -6.72
N SER A 243 36.20 5.01 -7.56
CA SER A 243 35.80 3.61 -7.65
C SER A 243 36.22 2.83 -6.40
N ALA A 244 35.28 2.09 -5.80
CA ALA A 244 35.49 1.25 -4.64
C ALA A 244 36.08 -0.12 -5.06
N GLY A 245 37.39 -0.16 -5.30
CA GLY A 245 38.15 -1.36 -5.68
C GLY A 245 38.48 -1.44 -7.18
N ASP A 246 38.94 -2.61 -7.65
CA ASP A 246 39.40 -2.82 -9.04
C ASP A 246 38.26 -2.87 -10.08
N ASN A 247 37.00 -2.98 -9.64
CA ASN A 247 35.81 -2.94 -10.51
C ASN A 247 35.20 -1.53 -10.55
N LYS A 248 34.99 -1.01 -11.76
CA LYS A 248 34.34 0.29 -12.03
C LYS A 248 32.86 0.38 -11.61
N GLU A 249 32.26 -0.73 -11.18
CA GLU A 249 30.82 -0.83 -10.88
C GLU A 249 30.44 -0.29 -9.49
N ASN A 250 31.39 0.00 -8.60
CA ASN A 250 31.08 0.53 -7.27
C ASN A 250 31.74 1.90 -7.09
N LEU A 251 30.99 2.92 -6.68
CA LEU A 251 31.50 4.23 -6.29
C LEU A 251 31.54 4.38 -4.77
N GLN A 252 32.45 5.22 -4.28
CA GLN A 252 32.53 5.63 -2.90
C GLN A 252 33.02 7.08 -2.81
N PHE A 253 32.77 7.76 -1.70
CA PHE A 253 33.35 9.09 -1.47
C PHE A 253 34.86 8.96 -1.30
N ARG A 254 35.61 9.96 -1.77
CA ARG A 254 37.06 9.96 -1.60
C ARG A 254 37.45 10.02 -0.12
N SER A 255 38.45 9.24 0.27
CA SER A 255 38.87 9.13 1.68
C SER A 255 39.37 10.45 2.31
N ASN A 256 39.77 11.43 1.50
CA ASN A 256 40.26 12.74 1.92
C ASN A 256 39.16 13.69 2.40
N ILE A 257 37.91 13.52 1.93
CA ILE A 257 36.76 14.34 2.33
C ILE A 257 35.98 13.75 3.50
N LEU A 258 36.26 12.51 3.91
CA LEU A 258 35.57 11.84 4.99
C LEU A 258 36.14 12.21 6.37
N LYS A 259 35.27 12.37 7.39
CA LYS A 259 35.64 12.46 8.81
C LYS A 259 35.37 11.14 9.56
N SER A 260 36.02 10.93 10.70
CA SER A 260 35.73 9.81 11.61
C SER A 260 34.49 10.10 12.45
N GLU A 261 33.78 9.05 12.87
CA GLU A 261 32.83 9.15 13.99
C GLU A 261 33.63 9.40 15.26
N ASP A 262 33.64 10.63 15.76
CA ASP A 262 34.22 10.94 17.07
C ASP A 262 33.26 10.44 18.15
N LYS A 263 33.67 9.41 18.90
CA LYS A 263 33.09 9.14 20.22
C LYS A 263 33.46 10.34 21.09
N GLY A 264 32.45 11.06 21.58
CA GLY A 264 32.65 12.19 22.47
C GLY A 264 33.57 11.85 23.63
N ASN A 265 34.68 12.58 23.71
CA ASN A 265 35.14 13.32 24.88
C ASN A 265 36.50 13.93 24.53
N GLU A 266 36.54 15.25 24.49
CA GLU A 266 37.78 16.00 24.63
C GLU A 266 38.32 15.70 26.03
N ASP A 267 39.37 14.90 26.11
CA ASP A 267 40.40 15.09 27.13
C ASP A 267 41.74 14.69 26.53
N GLU A 268 42.64 15.66 26.51
CA GLU A 268 44.02 15.52 26.08
C GLU A 268 44.72 14.45 26.91
N GLN A 269 45.07 13.33 26.29
CA GLN A 269 46.30 12.63 26.66
C GLN A 269 46.84 11.77 25.53
N LYS A 270 48.13 11.95 25.29
CA LYS A 270 48.99 11.20 24.36
C LYS A 270 48.86 9.71 24.65
N GLU A 271 48.44 8.91 23.68
CA GLU A 271 48.88 7.51 23.60
C GLU A 271 48.73 6.91 22.18
N ASP A 272 49.87 6.37 21.73
CA ASP A 272 50.14 5.33 20.74
C ASP A 272 49.49 5.26 19.34
N LYS A 273 50.40 5.28 18.36
CA LYS A 273 50.23 4.88 16.96
C LYS A 273 49.85 3.39 16.85
N SER A 274 48.57 3.00 16.98
CA SER A 274 48.13 1.68 16.47
C SER A 274 46.65 1.47 16.11
N THR A 275 45.78 2.49 16.17
CA THR A 275 44.40 2.36 15.66
C THR A 275 44.01 3.58 14.85
N ARG A 276 44.24 3.55 13.53
CA ARG A 276 43.62 4.52 12.60
C ARG A 276 42.11 4.38 12.74
N SER A 277 41.41 5.40 13.25
CA SER A 277 39.95 5.42 13.22
C SER A 277 39.50 5.25 11.77
N LYS A 278 38.69 4.21 11.53
CA LYS A 278 38.26 3.87 10.18
C LYS A 278 37.20 4.89 9.78
N LYS A 279 37.52 5.74 8.81
CA LYS A 279 36.54 6.69 8.26
C LYS A 279 35.43 5.89 7.57
N PRO A 280 34.17 5.99 8.04
CA PRO A 280 33.07 5.28 7.41
C PRO A 280 32.81 5.83 6.00
N ASN A 281 32.48 4.95 5.07
CA ASN A 281 32.21 5.29 3.68
C ASN A 281 31.05 4.45 3.15
N ILE A 282 30.39 4.94 2.10
CA ILE A 282 29.32 4.24 1.40
C ILE A 282 29.82 3.71 0.07
N LYS A 283 29.37 2.50 -0.28
CA LYS A 283 29.49 1.90 -1.60
C LYS A 283 28.16 2.07 -2.31
N ILE A 284 28.20 2.78 -3.42
CA ILE A 284 27.08 3.03 -4.30
C ILE A 284 27.31 2.18 -5.55
N GLN A 285 26.44 1.20 -5.77
CA GLN A 285 26.50 0.34 -6.95
C GLN A 285 25.61 0.88 -8.08
N ASP A 286 24.64 1.70 -7.71
CA ASP A 286 23.53 2.11 -8.55
C ASP A 286 23.50 3.64 -8.61
N PHE A 287 23.99 4.18 -9.72
CA PHE A 287 24.09 5.61 -9.97
C PHE A 287 23.89 5.89 -11.46
N GLU A 288 23.37 7.07 -11.76
CA GLU A 288 23.29 7.62 -13.11
C GLU A 288 24.41 8.65 -13.31
N GLU A 289 24.94 8.75 -14.53
CA GLU A 289 25.93 9.75 -14.89
C GLU A 289 25.28 10.90 -15.64
N GLU A 290 25.33 12.09 -15.06
CA GLU A 290 24.85 13.33 -15.71
C GLU A 290 26.00 14.33 -15.75
N ASP A 291 26.57 14.54 -16.94
CA ASP A 291 27.71 15.44 -17.16
C ASP A 291 28.86 15.20 -16.16
N ASP A 292 29.10 16.16 -15.27
CA ASP A 292 30.12 16.14 -14.22
C ASP A 292 29.61 15.62 -12.86
N TYR A 293 28.43 15.03 -12.82
CA TYR A 293 27.78 14.54 -11.60
C TYR A 293 27.44 13.04 -11.68
N TYR A 294 27.42 12.42 -10.50
CA TYR A 294 26.76 11.14 -10.26
C TYR A 294 25.45 11.40 -9.50
N VAL A 295 24.37 10.78 -9.97
CA VAL A 295 23.05 10.88 -9.34
C VAL A 295 22.70 9.52 -8.73
N PHE A 296 22.42 9.50 -7.43
CA PHE A 296 22.06 8.26 -6.73
C PHE A 296 21.16 8.52 -5.53
N PHE A 297 20.51 7.47 -5.04
CA PHE A 297 19.59 7.55 -3.91
C PHE A 297 20.23 7.05 -2.61
N VAL A 298 19.83 7.69 -1.51
CA VAL A 298 20.24 7.32 -0.16
C VAL A 298 19.04 6.93 0.71
N SER A 299 19.32 6.30 1.85
CA SER A 299 18.27 5.69 2.68
C SER A 299 17.46 6.73 3.48
N LYS A 300 18.14 7.81 3.89
CA LYS A 300 17.58 8.94 4.62
C LYS A 300 18.09 10.24 4.02
N ASP A 301 17.32 11.29 4.26
CA ASP A 301 17.74 12.65 3.92
C ASP A 301 19.09 12.94 4.60
N PRO A 302 20.07 13.46 3.87
CA PRO A 302 21.36 13.82 4.42
C PRO A 302 21.23 14.77 5.61
N GLU A 303 21.82 14.42 6.75
CA GLU A 303 21.79 15.26 7.94
C GLU A 303 23.01 16.19 7.93
N TYR A 304 22.76 17.50 7.87
CA TYR A 304 23.81 18.51 7.95
C TYR A 304 23.97 19.00 9.39
N ASP A 305 25.18 18.87 9.92
CA ASP A 305 25.60 19.43 11.20
C ASP A 305 26.38 20.72 10.94
N GLU A 306 25.76 21.85 11.29
CA GLU A 306 26.32 23.19 11.11
C GLU A 306 27.53 23.46 12.02
N ASN A 307 27.54 22.90 13.23
CA ASN A 307 28.63 23.09 14.20
C ASN A 307 29.90 22.40 13.72
N ASN A 308 29.75 21.17 13.22
CA ASN A 308 30.88 20.36 12.76
C ASN A 308 31.21 20.54 11.28
N LYS A 309 30.39 21.29 10.54
CA LYS A 309 30.46 21.47 9.07
C LYS A 309 30.55 20.13 8.37
N THR A 310 29.67 19.21 8.73
CA THR A 310 29.62 17.84 8.21
C THR A 310 28.26 17.50 7.64
N LEU A 311 28.26 16.75 6.54
CA LEU A 311 27.08 16.15 5.95
C LEU A 311 27.14 14.64 6.15
N LYS A 312 26.20 14.11 6.94
CA LYS A 312 26.05 12.69 7.18
C LYS A 312 25.12 12.09 6.12
N ILE A 313 25.66 11.16 5.36
CA ILE A 313 24.95 10.46 4.30
C ILE A 313 24.83 9.00 4.70
N GLU A 314 23.59 8.54 4.90
CA GLU A 314 23.30 7.14 5.26
C GLU A 314 22.69 6.41 4.07
N SER A 315 23.27 5.27 3.72
CA SER A 315 22.75 4.34 2.72
C SER A 315 22.53 2.97 3.35
N GLY A 316 21.61 2.18 2.78
CA GLY A 316 21.23 0.87 3.29
C GLY A 316 19.84 0.85 3.92
N LEU A 317 19.19 -0.29 3.81
CA LEU A 317 17.81 -0.48 4.16
C LEU A 317 17.73 -1.62 5.18
N GLN A 318 17.33 -1.27 6.40
CA GLN A 318 17.17 -2.23 7.48
C GLN A 318 15.79 -2.09 8.08
N LYS A 319 15.14 -3.23 8.32
CA LYS A 319 13.91 -3.31 9.09
C LYS A 319 14.23 -3.88 10.45
N ILE A 320 13.74 -3.21 11.50
CA ILE A 320 13.90 -3.65 12.87
C ILE A 320 12.53 -4.10 13.37
N LEU A 321 12.48 -5.33 13.86
CA LEU A 321 11.28 -5.96 14.39
C LEU A 321 11.49 -6.23 15.87
N GLY A 322 10.65 -5.63 16.69
CA GLY A 322 10.83 -5.61 18.14
C GLY A 322 11.03 -4.19 18.65
N ASN A 323 10.10 -3.72 19.49
CA ASN A 323 10.14 -2.41 20.14
C ASN A 323 9.44 -2.52 21.51
N GLU A 324 9.11 -1.39 22.13
CA GLU A 324 8.43 -1.40 23.44
C GLU A 324 7.05 -2.09 23.39
N GLU A 325 6.34 -1.99 22.25
CA GLU A 325 4.99 -2.50 22.02
C GLU A 325 4.95 -3.93 21.46
N ILE A 326 5.97 -4.34 20.69
CA ILE A 326 6.04 -5.61 19.99
C ILE A 326 7.27 -6.38 20.47
N MET A 327 7.06 -7.56 21.05
CA MET A 327 8.13 -8.45 21.48
C MET A 327 8.43 -9.49 20.40
N CYS A 328 9.71 -9.71 20.11
CA CYS A 328 10.15 -10.76 19.18
C CYS A 328 10.89 -11.88 19.96
N ARG A 329 10.34 -13.09 19.93
CA ARG A 329 10.92 -14.27 20.58
C ARG A 329 11.39 -15.28 19.55
N GLU A 330 12.65 -15.65 19.64
CA GLU A 330 13.20 -16.78 18.90
C GLU A 330 12.68 -18.10 19.47
N VAL A 331 12.08 -18.94 18.64
CA VAL A 331 11.52 -20.24 19.07
C VAL A 331 12.39 -21.41 18.64
N LYS A 332 13.04 -21.28 17.48
CA LYS A 332 13.96 -22.29 16.95
C LYS A 332 15.21 -21.57 16.48
N GLN A 333 16.35 -21.94 17.06
CA GLN A 333 17.68 -21.35 16.79
C GLN A 333 17.85 -21.01 15.31
N GLY A 334 17.89 -19.71 15.03
CA GLY A 334 18.19 -19.04 13.77
C GLY A 334 17.07 -19.00 12.73
N ASN A 335 15.94 -19.69 12.91
CA ASN A 335 15.04 -19.97 11.79
C ASN A 335 13.59 -19.50 11.99
N ILE A 336 13.08 -19.45 13.23
CA ILE A 336 11.67 -19.12 13.50
C ILE A 336 11.58 -18.11 14.64
N PHE A 337 10.96 -16.98 14.33
CA PHE A 337 10.70 -15.89 15.26
C PHE A 337 9.19 -15.69 15.41
N LYS A 338 8.71 -15.55 16.64
CA LYS A 338 7.32 -15.23 16.95
C LYS A 338 7.22 -13.81 17.46
N LEU A 339 6.23 -13.08 16.96
CA LEU A 339 5.97 -11.71 17.39
C LEU A 339 4.69 -11.66 18.22
N TYR A 340 4.75 -10.87 19.30
CA TYR A 340 3.63 -10.63 20.19
C TYR A 340 3.43 -9.13 20.37
N LYS A 341 2.18 -8.68 20.29
CA LYS A 341 1.80 -7.32 20.65
C LYS A 341 1.43 -7.29 22.13
N LYS A 342 2.03 -6.37 22.90
CA LYS A 342 1.63 -6.12 24.28
C LYS A 342 0.29 -5.41 24.30
N GLU A 343 -0.69 -5.99 24.98
CA GLU A 343 -1.99 -5.34 25.21
C GLU A 343 -2.04 -4.77 26.64
N ASN A 344 -1.54 -5.51 27.63
CA ASN A 344 -1.41 -5.10 29.03
C ASN A 344 -0.09 -5.66 29.65
N GLU A 345 0.23 -5.35 30.91
CA GLU A 345 1.45 -5.85 31.59
C GLU A 345 1.53 -7.39 31.66
N GLU A 346 0.39 -8.09 31.62
CA GLU A 346 0.29 -9.55 31.75
C GLU A 346 -0.16 -10.27 30.47
N GLU A 347 -0.77 -9.56 29.50
CA GLU A 347 -1.36 -10.16 28.30
C GLU A 347 -0.65 -9.71 27.01
N SER A 348 -0.29 -10.71 26.20
CA SER A 348 0.34 -10.51 24.90
C SER A 348 -0.36 -11.33 23.82
N LYS A 349 -0.76 -10.69 22.73
CA LYS A 349 -1.42 -11.35 21.59
C LYS A 349 -0.41 -11.73 20.51
N GLU A 350 -0.42 -12.99 20.05
CA GLU A 350 0.43 -13.43 18.92
C GLU A 350 -0.04 -12.74 17.62
N ILE A 351 0.81 -11.86 17.06
CA ILE A 351 0.51 -11.18 15.79
C ILE A 351 0.91 -12.02 14.58
N GLY A 352 1.92 -12.87 14.74
CA GLY A 352 2.39 -13.74 13.67
C GLY A 352 3.79 -14.28 13.89
N LYS A 353 4.32 -14.87 12.82
CA LYS A 353 5.58 -15.59 12.78
C LYS A 353 6.42 -15.13 11.61
N ILE A 354 7.72 -15.23 11.77
CA ILE A 354 8.69 -14.99 10.72
C ILE A 354 9.58 -16.21 10.59
N TYR A 355 9.71 -16.69 9.37
CA TYR A 355 10.58 -17.80 9.01
C TYR A 355 11.73 -17.26 8.18
N ILE A 356 12.96 -17.62 8.55
CA ILE A 356 14.15 -17.25 7.80
C ILE A 356 14.79 -18.54 7.29
N GLY A 357 15.01 -18.58 5.98
CA GLY A 357 15.66 -19.69 5.28
C GLY A 357 16.75 -19.18 4.35
N LYS A 358 17.75 -20.01 4.07
CA LYS A 358 18.83 -19.65 3.14
C LYS A 358 18.34 -19.71 1.69
N ALA A 359 18.65 -18.70 0.89
CA ALA A 359 18.34 -18.60 -0.53
C ALA A 359 19.61 -18.21 -1.29
N GLY A 360 20.46 -19.19 -1.62
CA GLY A 360 21.77 -18.96 -2.23
C GLY A 360 22.73 -18.25 -1.26
N ASN A 361 23.23 -17.08 -1.65
CA ASN A 361 24.07 -16.20 -0.82
C ASN A 361 23.26 -15.19 0.02
N LYS A 362 21.93 -15.17 -0.15
CA LYS A 362 21.00 -14.29 0.57
C LYS A 362 20.07 -15.12 1.47
N TYR A 363 19.17 -14.45 2.18
CA TYR A 363 18.14 -15.08 2.99
C TYR A 363 16.75 -14.77 2.44
N LYS A 364 15.86 -15.78 2.49
CA LYS A 364 14.43 -15.62 2.26
C LYS A 364 13.74 -15.50 3.61
N VAL A 365 13.06 -14.38 3.82
CA VAL A 365 12.22 -14.12 4.98
C VAL A 365 10.77 -14.31 4.57
N THR A 366 10.03 -15.11 5.33
CA THR A 366 8.58 -15.29 5.15
C THR A 366 7.85 -14.79 6.38
N PHE A 367 6.98 -13.80 6.20
CA PHE A 367 6.10 -13.27 7.23
C PHE A 367 4.78 -14.03 7.17
N GLU A 368 4.24 -14.45 8.31
CA GLU A 368 2.96 -15.13 8.43
C GLU A 368 2.15 -14.53 9.58
N VAL A 369 1.06 -13.84 9.26
CA VAL A 369 0.09 -13.30 10.23
C VAL A 369 -0.59 -14.47 10.95
N SER A 370 -0.93 -14.29 12.23
CA SER A 370 -1.65 -15.33 12.97
C SER A 370 -3.02 -15.62 12.33
N GLU A 371 -3.45 -16.88 12.37
CA GLU A 371 -4.72 -17.31 11.73
C GLU A 371 -5.94 -16.55 12.28
N GLU A 372 -5.91 -16.19 13.57
CA GLU A 372 -6.96 -15.37 14.17
C GLU A 372 -7.03 -13.98 13.56
N GLU A 373 -5.88 -13.29 13.44
CA GLU A 373 -5.82 -11.94 12.89
C GLU A 373 -6.10 -11.92 11.39
N LYS A 374 -5.62 -12.93 10.64
CA LYS A 374 -5.97 -13.12 9.23
C LYS A 374 -7.48 -13.26 9.04
N LYS A 375 -8.15 -14.11 9.82
CA LYS A 375 -9.60 -14.28 9.75
C LYS A 375 -10.34 -12.99 10.10
N LYS A 376 -9.89 -12.30 11.15
CA LYS A 376 -10.43 -11.00 11.56
C LYS A 376 -10.39 -10.01 10.39
N ARG A 377 -9.24 -9.84 9.73
CA ARG A 377 -9.09 -8.94 8.57
C ARG A 377 -10.03 -9.31 7.43
N ILE A 378 -10.17 -10.60 7.10
CA ILE A 378 -11.12 -11.07 6.08
C ILE A 378 -12.55 -10.67 6.45
N MET A 379 -12.97 -10.94 7.69
CA MET A 379 -14.32 -10.61 8.16
C MET A 379 -14.59 -9.11 8.12
N GLU A 380 -13.63 -8.27 8.54
CA GLU A 380 -13.75 -6.81 8.49
C GLU A 380 -13.92 -6.30 7.05
N ILE A 381 -13.11 -6.80 6.11
CA ILE A 381 -13.24 -6.46 4.68
C ILE A 381 -14.62 -6.85 4.14
N LEU A 382 -15.05 -8.09 4.40
CA LEU A 382 -16.35 -8.60 3.91
C LEU A 382 -17.52 -7.79 4.49
N ASN A 383 -17.48 -7.50 5.79
CA ASN A 383 -18.51 -6.71 6.46
C ASN A 383 -18.54 -5.26 5.98
N ALA A 384 -17.39 -4.64 5.73
CA ALA A 384 -17.31 -3.29 5.15
C ALA A 384 -17.96 -3.26 3.76
N ILE A 385 -17.65 -4.23 2.90
CA ILE A 385 -18.25 -4.34 1.55
C ILE A 385 -19.77 -4.56 1.65
N LYS A 386 -20.22 -5.48 2.51
CA LYS A 386 -21.65 -5.80 2.67
C LYS A 386 -22.47 -4.62 3.18
N ASN A 387 -21.96 -3.90 4.18
CA ASN A 387 -22.71 -2.84 4.84
C ASN A 387 -22.62 -1.50 4.09
N GLY A 388 -21.65 -1.37 3.19
CA GLY A 388 -21.46 -0.22 2.31
C GLY A 388 -20.23 0.61 2.66
N LEU A 389 -19.71 1.32 1.65
CA LEU A 389 -18.48 2.07 1.77
C LEU A 389 -18.75 3.55 2.07
N TYR A 390 -17.93 4.12 2.95
CA TYR A 390 -17.84 5.53 3.23
C TYR A 390 -17.27 6.29 2.03
N ALA A 391 -18.16 6.90 1.25
CA ALA A 391 -17.82 7.63 0.04
C ALA A 391 -18.10 9.12 0.17
N GLN A 392 -17.13 9.86 0.71
CA GLN A 392 -17.19 11.32 0.75
C GLN A 392 -16.26 11.93 -0.30
N SER A 393 -16.76 12.88 -1.07
CA SER A 393 -15.98 13.62 -2.07
C SER A 393 -16.39 15.09 -2.07
N SER A 394 -15.45 16.01 -1.82
CA SER A 394 -15.72 17.46 -1.94
C SER A 394 -16.97 17.94 -1.19
N ASN A 395 -17.17 17.46 0.05
CA ASN A 395 -18.37 17.69 0.89
C ASN A 395 -19.69 17.09 0.39
N GLU A 396 -19.67 16.31 -0.69
CA GLU A 396 -20.80 15.45 -1.08
C GLU A 396 -20.71 14.14 -0.27
N SER A 397 -21.80 13.82 0.43
CA SER A 397 -21.97 12.54 1.13
C SER A 397 -22.64 11.57 0.17
N ASN A 398 -21.85 10.75 -0.49
CA ASN A 398 -22.35 9.76 -1.44
C ASN A 398 -22.48 8.38 -0.78
N THR A 399 -23.25 7.51 -1.43
CA THR A 399 -23.66 6.23 -0.86
C THR A 399 -23.17 5.11 -1.76
N ILE A 400 -22.25 4.28 -1.27
CA ILE A 400 -21.90 2.99 -1.89
C ILE A 400 -22.50 1.89 -1.01
N ILE A 401 -23.83 1.86 -0.92
CA ILE A 401 -24.56 0.83 -0.16
C ILE A 401 -25.06 -0.22 -1.17
N PRO A 402 -24.72 -1.51 -0.98
CA PRO A 402 -25.23 -2.57 -1.81
C PRO A 402 -26.77 -2.61 -1.85
N LEU A 403 -27.33 -2.58 -3.05
CA LEU A 403 -28.75 -2.88 -3.31
C LEU A 403 -28.93 -4.34 -3.74
N PHE A 404 -27.86 -4.93 -4.28
CA PHE A 404 -27.71 -6.35 -4.50
C PHE A 404 -26.25 -6.75 -4.22
N LEU A 405 -26.05 -7.93 -3.62
CA LEU A 405 -24.75 -8.51 -3.36
C LEU A 405 -24.82 -10.02 -3.53
N VAL A 406 -23.89 -10.56 -4.32
CA VAL A 406 -23.58 -12.00 -4.32
C VAL A 406 -22.14 -12.20 -3.87
N ALA A 407 -21.93 -13.14 -2.95
CA ALA A 407 -20.61 -13.55 -2.51
C ALA A 407 -20.50 -15.07 -2.54
N GLY A 408 -19.33 -15.60 -2.86
CA GLY A 408 -19.12 -17.04 -2.94
C GLY A 408 -17.70 -17.43 -2.66
N TYR A 409 -17.52 -18.64 -2.15
CA TYR A 409 -16.21 -19.27 -2.07
C TYR A 409 -15.81 -19.82 -3.44
N VAL A 410 -14.55 -19.60 -3.82
CA VAL A 410 -14.01 -19.99 -5.12
C VAL A 410 -12.63 -20.63 -5.02
N LYS A 411 -12.35 -21.54 -5.95
CA LYS A 411 -11.04 -22.21 -6.11
C LYS A 411 -9.96 -21.29 -6.64
N VAL A 412 -10.34 -20.24 -7.37
CA VAL A 412 -9.44 -19.26 -7.96
C VAL A 412 -9.96 -17.87 -7.57
N PRO A 413 -9.12 -16.95 -7.07
CA PRO A 413 -9.52 -15.61 -6.66
C PRO A 413 -9.85 -14.73 -7.88
N SER A 414 -10.99 -15.01 -8.52
CA SER A 414 -11.46 -14.37 -9.74
C SER A 414 -12.90 -13.88 -9.55
N PRO A 415 -13.29 -12.73 -10.16
CA PRO A 415 -14.62 -12.16 -10.04
C PRO A 415 -15.66 -12.96 -10.87
N VAL A 416 -15.96 -14.20 -10.45
CA VAL A 416 -16.74 -15.16 -11.27
C VAL A 416 -18.16 -14.72 -11.57
N PHE A 417 -18.80 -13.94 -10.69
CA PHE A 417 -20.16 -13.46 -10.91
C PHE A 417 -20.20 -12.25 -11.87
N HIS A 418 -19.13 -11.46 -11.94
CA HIS A 418 -19.09 -10.20 -12.67
C HIS A 418 -19.58 -10.24 -14.13
N PRO A 419 -19.18 -11.22 -14.97
CA PRO A 419 -19.57 -11.24 -16.37
C PRO A 419 -21.02 -11.67 -16.61
N TYR A 420 -21.67 -12.35 -15.66
CA TYR A 420 -23.02 -12.88 -15.84
C TYR A 420 -24.10 -11.86 -15.45
N LEU A 421 -23.79 -10.96 -14.51
CA LEU A 421 -24.79 -10.11 -13.89
C LEU A 421 -25.07 -8.85 -14.71
N GLU A 422 -26.33 -8.66 -15.07
CA GLU A 422 -26.87 -7.43 -15.66
C GLU A 422 -28.13 -6.98 -14.90
N LEU A 423 -28.56 -5.75 -15.15
CA LEU A 423 -29.83 -5.23 -14.63
C LEU A 423 -30.83 -5.08 -15.77
N ASN A 424 -32.03 -5.60 -15.54
CA ASN A 424 -33.21 -5.34 -16.35
C ASN A 424 -34.16 -4.42 -15.59
N ARG A 425 -34.74 -3.43 -16.25
CA ARG A 425 -35.71 -2.52 -15.63
C ARG A 425 -37.09 -3.15 -15.67
N ILE A 426 -37.74 -3.34 -14.53
CA ILE A 426 -39.11 -3.84 -14.45
C ILE A 426 -40.09 -2.66 -14.60
N ASP A 427 -39.90 -1.62 -13.79
CA ASP A 427 -40.74 -0.42 -13.79
C ASP A 427 -39.92 0.86 -13.55
N GLU A 428 -40.59 1.98 -13.27
CA GLU A 428 -39.91 3.25 -13.07
C GLU A 428 -38.84 3.24 -11.96
N LYS A 429 -39.03 2.41 -10.93
CA LYS A 429 -38.26 2.42 -9.69
C LYS A 429 -37.59 1.08 -9.36
N THR A 430 -38.08 -0.03 -9.91
CA THR A 430 -37.60 -1.39 -9.60
C THR A 430 -36.86 -2.03 -10.77
N TYR A 431 -35.88 -2.84 -10.40
CA TYR A 431 -34.94 -3.51 -11.32
C TYR A 431 -34.74 -4.95 -10.89
N GLU A 432 -34.44 -5.79 -11.86
CA GLU A 432 -34.18 -7.21 -11.72
C GLU A 432 -32.74 -7.54 -12.11
N VAL A 433 -32.07 -8.34 -11.29
CA VAL A 433 -30.74 -8.85 -11.59
C VAL A 433 -30.88 -10.17 -12.36
N ILE A 434 -30.36 -10.18 -13.59
CA ILE A 434 -30.35 -11.36 -14.46
C ILE A 434 -28.97 -12.04 -14.47
N GLY A 435 -28.95 -13.34 -14.80
CA GLY A 435 -27.74 -14.14 -14.95
C GLY A 435 -27.17 -14.74 -13.67
N VAL A 436 -27.86 -14.60 -12.52
CA VAL A 436 -27.42 -15.22 -11.25
C VAL A 436 -27.30 -16.74 -11.41
N SER A 437 -28.33 -17.41 -11.93
CA SER A 437 -28.35 -18.87 -12.14
C SER A 437 -27.19 -19.37 -13.01
N ASP A 438 -26.86 -18.65 -14.09
CA ASP A 438 -25.72 -18.98 -14.96
C ASP A 438 -24.39 -18.84 -14.21
N ALA A 439 -24.27 -17.81 -13.39
CA ALA A 439 -23.09 -17.59 -12.58
C ALA A 439 -22.86 -18.72 -11.57
N LEU A 440 -23.93 -19.26 -10.96
CA LEU A 440 -23.86 -20.36 -9.99
C LEU A 440 -23.35 -21.67 -10.61
N ASN A 441 -23.48 -21.84 -11.93
CA ASN A 441 -22.99 -23.01 -12.66
C ASN A 441 -21.47 -22.96 -12.94
N ASN A 442 -20.79 -21.87 -12.59
CA ASN A 442 -19.36 -21.74 -12.83
C ASN A 442 -18.53 -22.74 -11.99
N GLY A 443 -17.66 -23.52 -12.65
CA GLY A 443 -16.88 -24.59 -12.01
C GLY A 443 -15.82 -24.13 -11.00
N TRP A 444 -15.56 -22.82 -10.90
CA TRP A 444 -14.69 -22.27 -9.86
C TRP A 444 -15.40 -22.05 -8.53
N ILE A 445 -16.73 -22.02 -8.49
CA ILE A 445 -17.50 -21.94 -7.25
C ILE A 445 -17.32 -23.22 -6.45
N ASP A 446 -16.94 -23.07 -5.19
CA ASP A 446 -16.62 -24.18 -4.29
C ASP A 446 -16.94 -23.82 -2.85
N GLY A 447 -18.22 -23.91 -2.48
CA GLY A 447 -18.69 -23.65 -1.12
C GLY A 447 -20.04 -22.94 -1.12
N LYS A 448 -20.39 -22.37 0.04
CA LYS A 448 -21.59 -21.55 0.18
C LYS A 448 -21.52 -20.28 -0.64
N ILE A 449 -22.71 -19.80 -0.98
CA ILE A 449 -22.93 -18.58 -1.74
C ILE A 449 -23.90 -17.73 -0.91
N PHE A 450 -23.49 -16.53 -0.57
CA PHE A 450 -24.36 -15.55 0.03
C PHE A 450 -25.03 -14.72 -1.06
N LEU A 451 -26.34 -14.52 -0.90
CA LEU A 451 -27.13 -13.74 -1.83
C LEU A 451 -28.03 -12.77 -1.07
N MET A 452 -27.97 -11.50 -1.45
CA MET A 452 -28.74 -10.41 -0.88
C MET A 452 -29.27 -9.53 -2.00
N ASP A 453 -30.55 -9.23 -1.94
CA ASP A 453 -31.24 -8.32 -2.83
C ASP A 453 -32.03 -7.28 -2.02
N SER A 454 -32.72 -6.39 -2.72
CA SER A 454 -33.58 -5.38 -2.11
C SER A 454 -34.89 -5.28 -2.88
N LYS A 455 -35.90 -4.66 -2.28
CA LYS A 455 -37.16 -4.36 -3.01
C LYS A 455 -36.96 -3.52 -4.27
N ARG A 456 -35.85 -2.77 -4.33
CA ARG A 456 -35.52 -1.90 -5.46
C ARG A 456 -34.75 -2.65 -6.55
N VAL A 457 -33.89 -3.57 -6.15
CA VAL A 457 -33.08 -4.41 -7.03
C VAL A 457 -33.28 -5.84 -6.58
N ASN A 458 -34.23 -6.54 -7.19
CA ASN A 458 -34.60 -7.91 -6.85
C ASN A 458 -33.90 -8.91 -7.78
N ILE A 459 -33.99 -10.19 -7.45
CA ILE A 459 -33.47 -11.28 -8.29
C ILE A 459 -34.61 -11.89 -9.11
N ASP A 460 -34.30 -12.30 -10.34
CA ASP A 460 -35.23 -13.07 -11.17
C ASP A 460 -35.49 -14.46 -10.57
N GLY A 461 -36.70 -14.65 -10.07
CA GLY A 461 -37.25 -15.94 -9.64
C GLY A 461 -36.65 -16.53 -8.35
N ASP A 462 -37.14 -17.74 -8.02
CA ASP A 462 -36.65 -18.51 -6.88
C ASP A 462 -35.37 -19.27 -7.27
N ILE A 463 -34.23 -18.88 -6.69
CA ILE A 463 -32.98 -19.62 -6.86
C ILE A 463 -33.04 -20.91 -6.03
N LYS A 464 -33.07 -22.04 -6.73
CA LYS A 464 -33.05 -23.39 -6.15
C LYS A 464 -31.64 -23.96 -6.20
N ASP A 465 -30.80 -23.54 -5.27
CA ASP A 465 -29.45 -24.06 -5.09
C ASP A 465 -29.14 -24.22 -3.60
N ASP A 466 -28.84 -25.44 -3.17
CA ASP A 466 -28.59 -25.78 -1.76
C ASP A 466 -27.35 -25.07 -1.18
N ARG A 467 -26.47 -24.53 -2.03
CA ARG A 467 -25.31 -23.74 -1.63
C ARG A 467 -25.67 -22.31 -1.26
N VAL A 468 -26.83 -21.81 -1.69
CA VAL A 468 -27.24 -20.41 -1.54
C VAL A 468 -27.85 -20.18 -0.16
N THR A 469 -27.45 -19.08 0.48
CA THR A 469 -27.98 -18.63 1.77
C THR A 469 -28.24 -17.12 1.75
N GLY A 470 -29.39 -16.71 2.28
CA GLY A 470 -29.67 -15.31 2.60
C GLY A 470 -29.16 -14.88 3.99
N ASN A 471 -28.63 -15.81 4.78
CA ASN A 471 -28.05 -15.52 6.09
C ASN A 471 -26.54 -15.32 5.99
N TRP A 472 -26.10 -14.11 6.34
CA TRP A 472 -24.69 -13.71 6.30
C TRP A 472 -23.83 -14.48 7.29
N ASP A 473 -24.31 -14.72 8.51
CA ASP A 473 -23.55 -15.44 9.52
C ASP A 473 -23.33 -16.91 9.10
N ASP A 474 -24.30 -17.50 8.41
CA ASP A 474 -24.17 -18.86 7.88
C ASP A 474 -23.15 -18.96 6.74
N PHE A 475 -22.98 -17.90 5.96
CA PHE A 475 -21.91 -17.78 4.97
C PHE A 475 -20.54 -17.64 5.66
N LEU A 476 -20.43 -16.78 6.67
CA LEU A 476 -19.18 -16.57 7.42
C LEU A 476 -18.73 -17.79 8.22
N LYS A 477 -19.64 -18.66 8.69
CA LYS A 477 -19.29 -19.91 9.40
C LYS A 477 -18.38 -20.85 8.58
N GLU A 478 -18.43 -20.80 7.25
CA GLU A 478 -17.55 -21.63 6.41
C GLU A 478 -16.08 -21.17 6.48
N LEU A 479 -15.81 -19.86 6.71
CA LEU A 479 -14.45 -19.38 7.04
C LEU A 479 -13.91 -20.03 8.30
N ASN A 480 -14.77 -20.27 9.29
CA ASN A 480 -14.37 -20.88 10.56
C ASN A 480 -14.14 -22.39 10.45
N SER A 481 -14.88 -23.07 9.58
CA SER A 481 -14.88 -24.53 9.44
C SER A 481 -13.61 -25.08 8.76
N ASN A 482 -12.92 -24.27 7.96
CA ASN A 482 -11.70 -24.69 7.25
C ASN A 482 -10.43 -24.76 8.12
N SER A 483 -10.54 -24.49 9.43
CA SER A 483 -9.40 -24.46 10.35
C SER A 483 -9.35 -25.62 11.35
N SER A 484 -10.39 -26.46 11.42
CA SER A 484 -10.54 -27.52 12.42
C SER A 484 -10.29 -28.94 11.91
N SER A 485 -10.01 -29.14 10.62
CA SER A 485 -9.81 -30.47 10.02
C SER A 485 -8.37 -31.01 10.05
N GLY A 486 -7.52 -30.47 10.93
CA GLY A 486 -6.11 -30.88 11.10
C GLY A 486 -5.80 -31.82 12.28
N ILE A 487 -6.79 -32.21 13.10
CA ILE A 487 -6.58 -33.12 14.23
C ILE A 487 -7.37 -34.40 14.00
N ASN A 488 -6.85 -35.28 13.13
CA ASN A 488 -7.19 -36.69 13.22
C ASN A 488 -6.33 -37.31 14.33
N LYS A 489 -6.93 -37.47 15.50
CA LYS A 489 -6.55 -38.57 16.41
C LYS A 489 -6.95 -39.86 15.72
N HIS A 490 -5.97 -40.64 15.27
CA HIS A 490 -5.91 -42.09 15.49
C HIS A 490 -4.48 -42.58 15.31
#